data_AF-A0A4Q5WDX4-F1
#
_entry.id   AF-A0A4Q5WDX4-F1
#
_cell.length_a   1.000
_cell.length_b   1.000
_cell.length_c   1.000
_cell.angle_alpha   90.00
_cell.angle_beta   90.00
_cell.angle_gamma   90.00
#
_symmetry.space_group_name_H-M   'P 1'
#
loop_
_entity.id
_entity.type
_entity.pdbx_description
1 polymer ?
#
loop_
_entity_poly.entity_id
_entity_poly.type
_entity_poly.pdbx_seq_one_letter_code
_entity_poly.pdbx_strand_id
1 'polypeptide(L)' 'IFAMGRLRVDAPPILDPAVPADVANYADPLPQGLVLTAIVIGFAMTALYLVLLLAARGLTGTDHVDGQEPDQ' A
#
# COMPACT_ATOMS: atom_id res chain seq x y z
N ILE A 1 -6.66 5.46 -6.78
CA ILE A 1 -7.58 5.65 -5.63
C ILE A 1 -7.55 7.09 -5.14
N PHE A 2 -6.41 7.61 -4.68
CA PHE A 2 -6.31 9.00 -4.18
C PHE A 2 -6.78 10.06 -5.19
N ALA A 3 -6.39 9.94 -6.46
CA ALA A 3 -6.80 10.86 -7.54
C ALA A 3 -8.30 10.77 -7.93
N MET A 4 -9.02 9.72 -7.51
CA MET A 4 -10.45 9.55 -7.77
C MET A 4 -11.32 10.19 -6.67
N GLY A 5 -10.72 10.51 -5.51
CA GLY A 5 -11.36 11.25 -4.43
C GLY A 5 -11.27 12.74 -4.70
N ARG A 6 -12.40 13.45 -4.67
CA ARG A 6 -12.48 14.91 -4.87
C ARG A 6 -11.43 15.63 -4.03
N LEU A 7 -10.32 16.02 -4.67
CA LEU A 7 -9.17 16.63 -4.02
C LEU A 7 -9.56 18.02 -3.50
N ARG A 8 -9.49 18.20 -2.18
CA ARG A 8 -9.61 19.48 -1.50
C ARG A 8 -8.29 19.82 -0.83
N VAL A 9 -7.89 21.08 -0.97
CA VAL A 9 -6.69 21.64 -0.32
C VAL A 9 -7.08 22.15 1.07
N ASP A 10 -6.19 21.99 2.05
CA ASP A 10 -6.35 22.49 3.42
C ASP A 10 -7.60 22.03 4.19
N ALA A 11 -8.13 20.85 3.84
CA ALA A 11 -9.30 20.24 4.49
C ALA A 11 -8.99 18.80 4.96
N PRO A 12 -8.10 18.58 5.95
CA PRO A 12 -7.78 17.23 6.41
C PRO A 12 -9.03 16.54 6.98
N PRO A 13 -9.29 15.24 6.75
CA PRO A 13 -10.47 14.57 7.30
C PRO A 13 -10.24 14.14 8.76
N ILE A 14 -9.88 15.11 9.59
CA ILE A 14 -9.61 14.95 11.02
C ILE A 14 -10.40 16.05 11.72
N LEU A 15 -11.28 15.68 12.64
CA LEU A 15 -12.12 16.64 13.35
C LEU A 15 -11.26 17.60 14.18
N ASP A 16 -11.45 18.90 13.97
CA ASP A 16 -10.84 19.96 14.77
C ASP A 16 -11.91 20.60 15.68
N PRO A 17 -11.78 20.54 17.02
CA PRO A 17 -12.71 21.18 17.95
C PRO A 17 -12.85 22.70 17.77
N ALA A 18 -11.87 23.37 17.16
CA ALA A 18 -11.90 24.80 16.90
C ALA A 18 -12.71 25.18 15.65
N VAL A 19 -13.08 24.20 14.81
CA VAL A 19 -13.77 24.41 13.54
C VAL A 19 -15.23 23.92 13.67
N PRO A 20 -16.23 24.67 13.16
CA PRO A 20 -17.60 24.18 13.11
C PRO A 20 -17.68 22.81 12.43
N ALA A 21 -18.45 21.89 13.02
CA ALA A 21 -18.67 20.54 12.52
C ALA A 21 -19.55 20.54 11.26
N ASP A 22 -19.01 21.06 10.16
CA ASP A 22 -19.59 21.09 8.84
C ASP A 22 -18.76 20.20 7.90
N VAL A 23 -19.42 19.28 7.20
CA VAL A 23 -18.85 18.41 6.17
C VAL A 23 -18.19 19.18 5.02
N ALA A 24 -18.55 20.46 4.80
CA ALA A 24 -17.87 21.30 3.82
C ALA A 24 -16.38 21.55 4.15
N ASN A 25 -16.00 21.48 5.43
CA ASN A 25 -14.66 21.80 5.93
C ASN A 25 -13.67 20.61 5.86
N TYR A 26 -14.14 19.42 5.49
CA TYR A 26 -13.35 18.19 5.52
C TYR A 26 -13.25 17.54 4.12
N ALA A 27 -12.12 16.90 3.83
CA ALA A 27 -11.98 16.03 2.67
C ALA A 27 -12.73 14.70 2.87
N ASP A 28 -12.98 13.98 1.77
CA ASP A 28 -13.58 12.65 1.83
C ASP A 28 -12.61 11.66 2.52
N PRO A 29 -12.99 11.04 3.66
CA PRO A 29 -12.15 10.07 4.35
C PRO A 29 -12.08 8.71 3.64
N LEU A 30 -13.03 8.38 2.76
CA LEU A 30 -13.12 7.05 2.15
C LEU A 30 -11.89 6.70 1.30
N PRO A 31 -11.44 7.55 0.35
CA PRO A 31 -10.23 7.27 -0.43
C PRO A 31 -8.99 7.12 0.46
N GLN A 32 -8.92 7.82 1.59
CA GLN A 32 -7.77 7.78 2.49
C GLN A 32 -7.70 6.46 3.27
N GLY A 33 -8.83 6.00 3.82
CA GLY A 33 -8.90 4.69 4.48
C GLY A 33 -8.58 3.54 3.51
N LEU A 34 -9.08 3.62 2.28
CA LEU A 34 -8.77 2.63 1.23
C LEU A 34 -7.28 2.62 0.86
N VAL A 35 -6.64 3.78 0.77
CA VAL A 35 -5.20 3.87 0.50
C VAL A 35 -4.38 3.32 1.67
N LEU A 36 -4.72 3.65 2.91
CA LEU A 36 -4.01 3.11 4.08
C LEU A 36 -4.10 1.58 4.12
N THR A 37 -5.28 1.04 3.81
CA THR A 37 -5.50 -0.41 3.72
C THR A 37 -4.65 -1.04 2.61
N ALA A 38 -4.65 -0.44 1.42
CA ALA A 38 -3.86 -0.92 0.29
C ALA A 38 -2.35 -0.88 0.59
N ILE A 39 -1.85 0.14 1.28
CA ILE A 39 -0.44 0.25 1.70
C ILE A 39 -0.06 -0.91 2.60
N VAL A 40 -0.85 -1.20 3.64
CA VAL A 40 -0.54 -2.27 4.60
C VAL A 40 -0.62 -3.64 3.94
N ILE A 41 -1.63 -3.89 3.10
CA ILE A 41 -1.73 -5.14 2.33
C ILE A 41 -0.53 -5.29 1.40
N GLY A 42 -0.18 -4.24 0.64
CA GLY A 42 0.96 -4.25 -0.27
C GLY A 42 2.27 -4.56 0.46
N PHE A 43 2.52 -3.90 1.60
CA PHE A 43 3.69 -4.17 2.42
C PHE A 43 3.74 -5.63 2.91
N ALA A 44 2.63 -6.14 3.45
CA ALA A 44 2.57 -7.52 3.94
C ALA A 44 2.80 -8.54 2.81
N MET A 45 2.20 -8.32 1.64
CA MET A 45 2.40 -9.18 0.47
C MET A 45 3.83 -9.13 -0.05
N THR A 46 4.47 -7.95 -0.09
CA THR A 46 5.89 -7.83 -0.46
C THR A 46 6.79 -8.54 0.54
N ALA A 47 6.55 -8.39 1.85
CA ALA A 47 7.32 -9.08 2.87
C ALA A 47 7.19 -10.61 2.76
N LEU A 48 5.97 -11.12 2.60
CA LEU A 48 5.73 -12.54 2.35
C LEU A 48 6.46 -13.02 1.09
N TYR A 49 6.37 -12.26 0.00
CA TYR A 49 7.02 -12.59 -1.25
C TYR A 49 8.55 -12.67 -1.11
N LEU A 50 9.18 -11.73 -0.41
CA LEU A 50 10.62 -11.75 -0.14
C LEU A 50 11.04 -12.99 0.67
N VAL A 51 10.24 -13.39 1.67
CA VAL A 51 10.51 -14.62 2.44
C VAL A 51 10.42 -15.85 1.55
N LEU A 52 9.41 -15.91 0.68
CA LEU A 52 9.25 -17.02 -0.28
C LEU A 52 10.43 -17.09 -1.26
N LEU A 53 10.89 -15.95 -1.79
CA LEU A 53 12.06 -15.90 -2.67
C LEU A 53 13.33 -16.37 -1.97
N LEU A 54 13.58 -15.92 -0.74
CA LEU A 54 14.75 -16.34 0.01
C LEU A 54 14.72 -17.85 0.33
N ALA A 55 13.54 -18.38 0.66
CA ALA A 55 13.36 -19.81 0.88
C ALA A 55 13.57 -20.62 -0.42
N ALA A 56 13.00 -20.15 -1.54
CA ALA A 56 13.17 -20.80 -2.85
C ALA A 56 14.64 -20.86 -3.25
N ARG A 57 15.37 -19.74 -3.16
CA ARG A 57 16.82 -19.69 -3.42
C ARG A 57 17.62 -20.58 -2.48
N GLY A 58 17.24 -20.68 -1.22
CA GLY A 58 17.88 -21.58 -0.26
C GLY A 58 17.70 -23.07 -0.61
N LEU A 59 16.61 -23.42 -1.30
CA LEU A 59 16.31 -24.80 -1.70
C LEU A 59 16.88 -25.15 -3.08
N THR A 60 16.85 -24.23 -4.04
CA THR A 60 17.28 -24.47 -5.43
C THR A 60 18.74 -24.09 -5.68
N GLY A 61 19.33 -23.27 -4.83
CA GLY A 61 20.66 -22.70 -5.04
C GLY A 61 20.73 -21.63 -6.14
N THR A 62 19.66 -21.42 -6.91
CA THR A 62 19.56 -20.48 -8.02
C THR A 62 18.44 -19.46 -7.79
N ASP A 63 18.63 -18.25 -8.32
CA ASP A 63 17.65 -17.16 -8.34
C ASP A 63 16.92 -17.07 -9.69
N HIS A 64 17.11 -18.05 -10.59
CA HIS A 64 16.40 -18.08 -11.85
C HIS A 64 14.94 -18.48 -11.63
N VAL A 65 14.03 -17.76 -12.29
CA VAL A 65 12.58 -17.93 -12.11
C VAL A 65 12.05 -19.30 -12.55
N ASP A 66 12.76 -20.00 -13.44
CA ASP A 66 12.45 -21.36 -13.89
C ASP A 66 13.31 -22.46 -13.21
N GLY A 67 14.23 -22.07 -12.32
CA GLY A 67 15.10 -22.98 -11.59
C GLY A 67 16.23 -23.63 -12.39
N GLN A 68 16.49 -23.19 -13.63
CA GLN A 68 17.63 -23.65 -14.43
C GLN A 68 18.70 -22.56 -14.40
N GLU A 69 19.98 -22.89 -14.17
CA GLU A 69 21.04 -21.94 -14.54
C GLU A 69 21.23 -22.01 -16.06
N PRO A 70 21.40 -20.87 -16.76
CA PRO A 70 21.67 -20.91 -18.19
C PRO A 70 22.91 -21.77 -18.42
N ASP A 71 22.76 -22.86 -19.19
CA ASP A 71 23.84 -23.76 -19.55
C ASP A 71 25.05 -22.95 -20.04
N GLN A 72 26.20 -23.14 -19.37
CA GLN A 72 27.51 -22.71 -19.86
C GLN A 72 27.96 -23.59 -21.02
#